data_AF-A0A4Y8KXC6-F1
#
_entry.id   AF-A0A4Y8KXC6-F1
#
_cell.length_a   1.000
_cell.length_b   1.000
_cell.length_c   1.000
_cell.angle_alpha   90.00
_cell.angle_beta   90.00
_cell.angle_gamma   90.00
#
_symmetry.space_group_name_H-M   'P 1'
#
loop_
_entity.id
_entity.type
_entity.pdbx_description
1 polymer ?
#
loop_
_entity_poly.entity_id
_entity_poly.type
_entity_poly.pdbx_seq_one_letter_code
_entity_poly.pdbx_strand_id
1 'polypeptide(L)'
;MKKYILVALLFFVIGAVTFFFIGRSTIDTKTKTEYVKGETIRDTVYIPTPYSEKKADKDNLIPVYKKDPEGKETTELDTIKSKDVTIHDWNLERKYADLVFDNENGKFLYDITVQNNKLSKFNYTFTPIQKVITTTKERIFQPYVSAGYSTLDIASVGGGFFYHNLGIEYQFQKDFRYNDTGHSLGFKYKF
;
A
#
# COMPACT_ATOMS: atom_id res chain seq x y z
N MET A 1 42.46 -26.62 -34.56
CA MET A 1 42.27 -26.06 -33.20
C MET A 1 41.29 -24.88 -33.14
N LYS A 2 41.45 -23.79 -33.92
CA LYS A 2 40.54 -22.61 -33.87
C LYS A 2 39.04 -22.92 -34.10
N LYS A 3 38.70 -23.83 -35.02
CA LYS A 3 37.29 -24.19 -35.32
C LYS A 3 36.58 -24.89 -34.16
N TYR A 4 37.26 -25.79 -33.44
CA TYR A 4 36.68 -26.49 -32.27
C TYR A 4 36.45 -25.57 -31.08
N ILE A 5 37.37 -24.61 -30.86
CA ILE A 5 37.21 -23.58 -29.82
C ILE A 5 36.02 -22.68 -30.13
N LEU A 6 35.86 -22.27 -31.40
CA LEU A 6 34.75 -21.41 -31.82
C LEU A 6 33.39 -22.12 -31.69
N VAL A 7 33.33 -23.41 -32.02
CA VAL A 7 32.13 -24.25 -31.81
C VAL A 7 31.81 -24.41 -30.32
N ALA A 8 32.81 -24.68 -29.47
CA ALA A 8 32.61 -24.79 -28.02
C ALA A 8 32.08 -23.49 -27.39
N LEU A 9 32.59 -22.34 -27.85
CA LEU A 9 32.17 -21.02 -27.38
C LEU A 9 30.72 -20.72 -27.80
N LEU A 10 30.32 -21.13 -29.00
CA LEU A 10 28.94 -21.02 -29.48
C LEU A 10 27.96 -21.87 -28.65
N PHE A 11 28.32 -23.11 -28.31
CA PHE A 11 27.52 -23.96 -27.43
C PHE A 11 27.42 -23.39 -26.01
N PHE A 12 28.49 -22.80 -25.48
CA PHE A 12 28.48 -22.17 -24.17
C PHE A 12 27.53 -20.96 -24.12
N VAL A 13 27.54 -20.12 -25.14
CA VAL A 13 26.64 -18.96 -25.24
C VAL A 13 25.19 -19.41 -25.39
N ILE A 14 24.90 -20.40 -26.23
CA ILE A 14 23.55 -20.95 -26.38
C ILE A 14 23.06 -21.55 -25.06
N GLY A 15 23.92 -22.30 -24.36
CA GLY A 15 23.61 -22.86 -23.04
C GLY A 15 23.33 -21.76 -22.00
N ALA A 16 24.15 -20.71 -21.94
CA ALA A 16 23.94 -19.61 -21.01
C ALA A 16 22.60 -18.90 -21.25
N VAL A 17 22.23 -18.69 -22.51
CA VAL A 17 20.94 -18.07 -22.90
C VAL A 17 19.78 -18.98 -22.49
N THR A 18 19.84 -20.28 -22.78
CA THR A 18 18.75 -21.20 -22.41
C THR A 18 18.59 -21.35 -20.90
N PHE A 19 19.69 -21.47 -20.15
CA PHE A 19 19.65 -21.49 -18.68
C PHE A 19 19.10 -20.19 -18.08
N PHE A 20 19.42 -19.04 -18.67
CA PHE A 20 18.90 -17.75 -18.22
C PHE A 20 17.38 -17.64 -18.42
N PHE A 21 16.86 -18.05 -19.58
CA PHE A 21 15.42 -18.02 -19.86
C PHE A 21 14.64 -19.05 -19.02
N ILE A 22 15.18 -20.27 -18.85
CA ILE A 22 14.59 -21.29 -17.98
C ILE A 22 14.55 -20.79 -16.53
N GLY A 23 15.63 -20.19 -16.03
CA GLY A 23 15.69 -19.63 -14.67
C GLY A 23 14.66 -18.53 -14.40
N ARG A 24 14.28 -17.74 -15.41
CA ARG A 24 13.26 -16.68 -15.28
C ARG A 24 11.83 -17.20 -15.41
N SER A 25 11.58 -18.19 -16.29
CA SER A 25 10.25 -18.82 -16.44
C SER A 25 9.83 -19.66 -15.22
N THR A 26 10.75 -19.87 -14.29
CA THR A 26 10.66 -20.78 -13.16
C THR A 26 9.99 -20.15 -11.91
N ILE A 27 9.74 -18.83 -11.95
CA ILE A 27 9.22 -18.06 -10.81
C ILE A 27 7.80 -17.62 -11.13
N ASP A 28 6.82 -18.14 -10.41
CA ASP A 28 5.47 -17.61 -10.44
C ASP A 28 5.36 -16.43 -9.46
N THR A 29 4.68 -15.37 -9.89
CA THR A 29 4.53 -14.14 -9.13
C THR A 29 3.05 -13.90 -8.87
N LYS A 30 2.62 -14.16 -7.64
CA LYS A 30 1.24 -13.87 -7.21
C LYS A 30 1.21 -12.51 -6.53
N THR A 31 0.41 -11.59 -7.07
CA THR A 31 0.17 -10.26 -6.50
C THR A 31 -1.18 -10.23 -5.79
N LYS A 32 -1.20 -9.98 -4.48
CA LYS A 32 -2.42 -9.74 -3.71
C LYS A 32 -2.45 -8.28 -3.28
N THR A 33 -3.51 -7.56 -3.64
CA THR A 33 -3.74 -6.17 -3.21
C THR A 33 -4.78 -6.16 -2.11
N GLU A 34 -4.43 -5.62 -0.95
CA GLU A 34 -5.33 -5.47 0.18
C GLU A 34 -5.38 -3.99 0.62
N TYR A 35 -6.58 -3.50 0.92
CA TYR A 35 -6.77 -2.17 1.50
C TYR A 35 -6.95 -2.33 3.00
N VAL A 36 -5.91 -2.00 3.76
CA VAL A 36 -5.90 -2.16 5.21
C VAL A 36 -6.21 -0.81 5.85
N LYS A 37 -7.24 -0.78 6.70
CA LYS A 37 -7.53 0.41 7.52
C LYS A 37 -6.45 0.53 8.59
N GLY A 38 -5.77 1.67 8.60
CA GLY A 38 -4.82 2.01 9.65
C GLY A 38 -5.53 2.40 10.94
N GLU A 39 -4.73 2.62 12.00
CA GLU A 39 -5.26 3.09 13.28
C GLU A 39 -5.89 4.47 13.14
N THR A 40 -7.06 4.64 13.76
CA THR A 40 -7.76 5.92 13.73
C THR A 40 -7.11 6.86 14.73
N ILE A 41 -6.51 7.93 14.21
CA ILE A 41 -5.91 9.00 15.02
C ILE A 41 -7.04 9.91 15.46
N ARG A 42 -7.14 10.13 16.77
CA ARG A 42 -8.04 11.11 17.39
C ARG A 42 -7.21 12.01 18.25
N ASP A 43 -7.29 13.31 18.00
CA ASP A 43 -6.53 14.26 18.80
C ASP A 43 -7.29 15.59 18.92
N THR A 44 -6.92 16.33 19.97
CA THR A 44 -7.34 17.71 20.20
C THR A 44 -6.15 18.61 19.87
N VAL A 45 -6.29 19.43 18.84
CA VAL A 45 -5.21 20.28 18.34
C VAL A 45 -4.97 21.43 19.34
N TYR A 46 -3.70 21.74 19.58
CA TYR A 46 -3.30 22.95 20.28
C TYR A 46 -3.86 24.18 19.56
N ILE A 47 -4.61 25.02 20.27
CA ILE A 47 -5.23 26.22 19.69
C ILE A 47 -4.11 27.25 19.45
N PRO A 48 -3.75 27.54 18.18
CA PRO A 48 -2.70 28.49 17.89
C PRO A 48 -3.20 29.92 18.15
N THR A 49 -2.26 30.82 18.43
CA THR A 49 -2.56 32.25 18.38
C THR A 49 -2.90 32.66 16.94
N PRO A 50 -3.83 33.61 16.74
CA PRO A 50 -4.15 34.11 15.40
C PRO A 50 -2.89 34.60 14.68
N TYR A 51 -2.70 34.16 13.43
CA TYR A 51 -1.56 34.57 12.60
C TYR A 51 -1.66 36.04 12.16
N SER A 52 -2.88 36.57 12.03
CA SER A 52 -3.14 37.94 11.64
C SER A 52 -4.45 38.41 12.24
N GLU A 53 -4.46 39.63 12.75
CA GLU A 53 -5.65 40.30 13.28
C GLU A 53 -5.77 41.67 12.62
N LYS A 54 -6.91 41.94 11.99
CA LYS A 54 -7.23 43.25 11.44
C LYS A 54 -8.50 43.76 12.08
N LYS A 55 -8.39 44.89 12.78
CA LYS A 55 -9.55 45.64 13.24
C LYS A 55 -10.17 46.36 12.04
N ALA A 56 -11.50 46.30 11.90
CA ALA A 56 -12.21 47.08 10.91
C ALA A 56 -12.15 48.58 11.25
N ASP A 57 -12.17 49.45 10.24
CA ASP A 57 -12.12 50.92 10.42
C ASP A 57 -13.37 51.46 11.14
N LYS A 58 -14.47 50.70 11.12
CA LYS A 58 -15.72 50.96 11.85
C LYS A 58 -16.23 49.68 12.49
N ASP A 59 -16.90 49.81 13.62
CA ASP A 59 -17.52 48.68 14.31
C ASP A 59 -18.59 48.05 13.41
N ASN A 60 -18.45 46.75 13.16
CA ASN A 60 -19.41 46.00 12.35
C ASN A 60 -20.54 45.48 13.25
N LEU A 61 -21.62 46.25 13.34
CA LEU A 61 -22.79 45.89 14.14
C LEU A 61 -23.80 45.10 13.29
N ILE A 62 -24.47 44.14 13.91
CA ILE A 62 -25.65 43.50 13.34
C ILE A 62 -26.77 44.55 13.23
N PRO A 63 -27.27 44.85 12.02
CA PRO A 63 -28.24 45.93 11.83
C PRO A 63 -29.60 45.53 12.39
N VAL A 64 -30.14 46.38 13.26
CA VAL A 64 -31.49 46.28 13.82
C VAL A 64 -32.15 47.62 13.57
N TYR A 65 -33.25 47.62 12.83
CA TYR A 65 -33.96 48.85 12.50
C TYR A 65 -35.02 49.19 13.55
N LYS A 66 -35.33 50.48 13.70
CA LYS A 66 -36.42 50.93 14.57
C LYS A 66 -37.76 50.45 14.01
N LYS A 67 -38.76 50.41 14.88
CA LYS A 67 -40.14 50.08 14.50
C LYS A 67 -41.03 51.30 14.64
N ASP A 68 -41.88 51.52 13.66
CA ASP A 68 -42.93 52.53 13.70
C ASP A 68 -44.01 52.19 14.75
N PRO A 69 -44.90 53.14 15.11
CA PRO A 69 -46.02 52.89 16.01
C PRO A 69 -46.95 51.75 15.54
N GLU A 70 -47.05 51.50 14.23
CA GLU A 70 -47.76 50.33 13.67
C GLU A 70 -46.90 49.04 13.61
N GLY A 71 -45.68 49.07 14.15
CA GLY A 71 -44.79 47.90 14.26
C GLY A 71 -43.99 47.55 13.01
N LYS A 72 -44.04 48.37 11.95
CA LYS A 72 -43.25 48.17 10.72
C LYS A 72 -41.80 48.61 10.92
N GLU A 73 -40.86 47.87 10.33
CA GLU A 73 -39.45 48.23 10.36
C GLU A 73 -39.21 49.48 9.49
N THR A 74 -38.53 50.47 10.07
CA THR A 74 -38.13 51.69 9.36
C THR A 74 -36.75 51.51 8.73
N THR A 75 -36.31 52.49 7.95
CA THR A 75 -34.93 52.55 7.45
C THR A 75 -33.94 53.10 8.49
N GLU A 76 -34.41 53.53 9.65
CA GLU A 76 -33.55 54.06 10.70
C GLU A 76 -32.93 52.95 11.54
N LEU A 77 -31.60 52.97 11.67
CA LEU A 77 -30.87 52.03 12.51
C LEU A 77 -31.11 52.33 13.99
N ASP A 78 -31.50 51.32 14.75
CA ASP A 78 -31.53 51.33 16.20
C ASP A 78 -30.15 50.93 16.73
N THR A 79 -29.25 51.92 16.87
CA THR A 79 -27.85 51.69 17.25
C THR A 79 -27.70 50.96 18.59
N ILE A 80 -28.60 51.20 19.54
CA ILE A 80 -28.54 50.56 20.87
C ILE A 80 -28.89 49.07 20.72
N LYS A 81 -30.02 48.75 20.08
CA LYS A 81 -30.39 47.35 19.86
C LYS A 81 -29.40 46.62 18.96
N SER A 82 -28.89 47.26 17.92
CA SER A 82 -27.82 46.71 17.09
C SER A 82 -26.58 46.33 17.90
N LYS A 83 -26.16 47.19 18.84
CA LYS A 83 -25.04 46.91 19.73
C LYS A 83 -25.35 45.73 20.67
N ASP A 84 -26.52 45.72 21.28
CA ASP A 84 -26.92 44.65 22.21
C ASP A 84 -26.99 43.29 21.50
N VAL A 85 -27.58 43.24 20.31
CA VAL A 85 -27.63 42.01 19.48
C VAL A 85 -26.23 41.57 19.08
N THR A 86 -25.35 42.51 18.72
CA THR A 86 -23.96 42.18 18.36
C THR A 86 -23.18 41.61 19.55
N ILE A 87 -23.34 42.18 20.75
CA ILE A 87 -22.70 41.68 21.98
C ILE A 87 -23.26 40.29 22.35
N HIS A 88 -24.58 40.10 22.21
CA HIS A 88 -25.21 38.82 22.46
C HIS A 88 -24.68 37.75 21.50
N ASP A 89 -24.65 38.06 20.20
CA ASP A 89 -24.15 37.19 19.14
C ASP A 89 -22.66 36.81 19.34
N TRP A 90 -21.85 37.78 19.76
CA TRP A 90 -20.44 37.56 20.08
C TRP A 90 -20.24 36.58 21.23
N ASN A 91 -21.15 36.53 22.20
CA ASN A 91 -21.09 35.61 23.34
C ASN A 91 -21.61 34.19 23.03
N LEU A 92 -22.15 33.95 21.83
CA LEU A 92 -22.61 32.62 21.44
C LEU A 92 -21.44 31.67 21.20
N GLU A 93 -21.55 30.47 21.76
CA GLU A 93 -20.71 29.33 21.40
C GLU A 93 -21.26 28.68 20.13
N ARG A 94 -20.41 28.58 19.09
CA ARG A 94 -20.75 27.97 17.82
C ARG A 94 -19.92 26.71 17.61
N LYS A 95 -20.60 25.61 17.29
CA LYS A 95 -19.98 24.32 17.00
C LYS A 95 -20.12 24.03 15.52
N TYR A 96 -19.03 23.67 14.88
CA TYR A 96 -19.01 23.23 13.49
C TYR A 96 -18.34 21.86 13.44
N ALA A 97 -19.00 20.91 12.81
CA ALA A 97 -18.42 19.60 12.57
C ALA A 97 -18.77 19.18 11.15
N ASP A 98 -17.80 18.63 10.44
CA ASP A 98 -18.03 18.15 9.08
C ASP A 98 -17.05 17.04 8.70
N LEU A 99 -17.43 16.32 7.65
CA LEU A 99 -16.63 15.34 6.93
C LEU A 99 -15.89 16.06 5.79
N VAL A 100 -14.56 16.13 5.88
CA VAL A 100 -13.77 16.77 4.81
C VAL A 100 -13.63 15.85 3.61
N PHE A 101 -13.37 14.55 3.86
CA PHE A 101 -13.31 13.54 2.81
C PHE A 101 -13.50 12.13 3.37
N ASP A 102 -14.00 11.25 2.50
CA ASP A 102 -14.10 9.81 2.70
C ASP A 102 -13.75 9.14 1.36
N ASN A 103 -12.49 8.75 1.18
CA ASN A 103 -11.96 8.22 -0.08
C ASN A 103 -10.97 7.08 0.13
N GLU A 104 -10.33 6.60 -0.95
CA GLU A 104 -9.37 5.49 -0.91
C GLU A 104 -8.16 5.73 -0.01
N ASN A 105 -7.86 6.98 0.35
CA ASN A 105 -6.78 7.35 1.26
C ASN A 105 -7.22 7.38 2.73
N GLY A 106 -8.53 7.31 2.99
CA GLY A 106 -9.10 7.30 4.34
C GLY A 106 -10.24 8.30 4.53
N LYS A 107 -10.55 8.53 5.81
CA LYS A 107 -11.66 9.35 6.27
C LYS A 107 -11.18 10.44 7.23
N PHE A 108 -11.55 11.69 6.98
CA PHE A 108 -11.20 12.83 7.85
C PHE A 108 -12.44 13.61 8.29
N LEU A 109 -12.58 13.74 9.61
CA LEU A 109 -13.65 14.46 10.28
C LEU A 109 -13.03 15.52 11.20
N TYR A 110 -13.65 16.69 11.28
CA TYR A 110 -13.29 17.69 12.28
C TYR A 110 -14.48 18.11 13.13
N ASP A 111 -14.19 18.62 14.31
CA ASP A 111 -15.12 19.25 15.24
C ASP A 111 -14.41 20.49 15.80
N ILE A 112 -14.96 21.66 15.52
CA ILE A 112 -14.47 22.93 16.03
C ILE A 112 -15.54 23.62 16.87
N THR A 113 -15.09 24.28 17.93
CA THR A 113 -15.91 25.17 18.75
C THR A 113 -15.31 26.56 18.72
N VAL A 114 -16.13 27.55 18.42
CA VAL A 114 -15.77 28.97 18.36
C VAL A 114 -16.62 29.72 19.38
N GLN A 115 -15.99 30.52 20.21
CA GLN A 115 -16.66 31.37 21.19
C GLN A 115 -15.96 32.72 21.23
N ASN A 116 -16.73 33.81 21.37
CA ASN A 116 -16.15 35.17 21.40
C ASN A 116 -15.29 35.50 20.18
N ASN A 117 -15.67 34.98 19.00
CA ASN A 117 -14.92 35.04 17.75
C ASN A 117 -13.51 34.45 17.82
N LYS A 118 -13.23 33.57 18.78
CA LYS A 118 -11.97 32.85 18.91
C LYS A 118 -12.23 31.35 18.82
N LEU A 119 -11.31 30.66 18.15
CA LEU A 119 -11.31 29.20 18.14
C LEU A 119 -11.03 28.72 19.57
N SER A 120 -11.99 28.03 20.19
CA SER A 120 -11.90 27.56 21.58
C SER A 120 -11.64 26.06 21.68
N LYS A 121 -11.92 25.28 20.63
CA LYS A 121 -11.60 23.86 20.57
C LYS A 121 -11.47 23.44 19.11
N PHE A 122 -10.50 22.58 18.82
CA PHE A 122 -10.37 21.91 17.54
C PHE A 122 -10.04 20.44 17.80
N ASN A 123 -10.93 19.54 17.41
CA ASN A 123 -10.71 18.10 17.43
C ASN A 123 -10.78 17.58 16.01
N TYR A 124 -10.03 16.51 15.75
CA TYR A 124 -10.17 15.79 14.51
C TYR A 124 -10.12 14.28 14.72
N THR A 125 -10.70 13.58 13.77
CA THR A 125 -10.60 12.13 13.65
C THR A 125 -10.15 11.81 12.25
N PHE A 126 -9.00 11.15 12.13
CA PHE A 126 -8.44 10.70 10.86
C PHE A 126 -8.23 9.20 10.86
N THR A 127 -8.86 8.50 9.91
CA THR A 127 -8.71 7.06 9.71
C THR A 127 -8.04 6.83 8.34
N PRO A 128 -6.72 6.62 8.28
CA PRO A 128 -6.03 6.36 7.01
C PRO A 128 -6.35 4.97 6.46
N ILE A 129 -6.35 4.85 5.13
CA ILE A 129 -6.39 3.56 4.42
C ILE A 129 -5.06 3.37 3.70
N GLN A 130 -4.39 2.25 3.95
CA GLN A 130 -3.13 1.90 3.31
C GLN A 130 -3.33 0.78 2.29
N LYS A 131 -2.79 0.96 1.09
CA LYS A 131 -2.77 -0.07 0.05
C LYS A 131 -1.54 -0.94 0.23
N VAL A 132 -1.75 -2.18 0.67
CA VAL A 132 -0.68 -3.18 0.85
C VAL A 132 -0.68 -4.10 -0.35
N ILE A 133 0.46 -4.17 -1.04
CA ILE A 133 0.67 -5.07 -2.17
C ILE A 133 1.66 -6.14 -1.73
N THR A 134 1.16 -7.34 -1.47
CA THR A 134 2.00 -8.49 -1.13
C THR A 134 2.32 -9.24 -2.40
N THR A 135 3.60 -9.33 -2.74
CA THR A 135 4.10 -10.09 -3.89
C THR A 135 4.82 -11.33 -3.41
N THR A 136 4.21 -12.49 -3.61
CA THR A 136 4.83 -13.78 -3.26
C THR A 136 5.48 -14.36 -4.50
N LYS A 137 6.78 -14.67 -4.41
CA LYS A 137 7.54 -15.34 -5.46
C LYS A 137 7.70 -16.81 -5.09
N GLU A 138 7.00 -17.68 -5.80
CA GLU A 138 7.11 -19.12 -5.62
C GLU A 138 7.94 -19.71 -6.76
N ARG A 139 8.96 -20.50 -6.40
CA ARG A 139 9.77 -21.21 -7.39
C ARG A 139 9.04 -22.49 -7.80
N ILE A 140 8.32 -22.41 -8.91
CA ILE A 140 7.50 -23.51 -9.43
C ILE A 140 8.32 -24.56 -10.17
N PHE A 141 9.53 -24.23 -10.63
CA PHE A 141 10.40 -25.15 -11.36
C PHE A 141 11.79 -25.26 -10.70
N GLN A 142 12.29 -26.46 -10.44
CA GLN A 142 13.57 -26.63 -9.74
C GLN A 142 14.41 -27.67 -10.47
N PRO A 143 15.29 -27.25 -11.39
CA PRO A 143 16.23 -28.17 -12.00
C PRO A 143 17.21 -28.67 -10.94
N TYR A 144 17.60 -29.95 -11.06
CA TYR A 144 18.60 -30.55 -10.21
C TYR A 144 19.43 -31.55 -11.01
N VAL A 145 20.62 -31.84 -10.49
CA VAL A 145 21.50 -32.90 -10.98
C VAL A 145 21.60 -33.96 -9.89
N SER A 146 21.78 -35.21 -10.31
CA SER A 146 21.97 -36.33 -9.41
C SER A 146 23.18 -37.15 -9.84
N ALA A 147 23.88 -37.68 -8.85
CA ALA A 147 24.91 -38.67 -9.06
C ALA A 147 24.76 -39.72 -7.95
N GLY A 148 24.98 -40.98 -8.30
CA GLY A 148 24.86 -42.11 -7.39
C GLY A 148 25.92 -43.15 -7.68
N TYR A 149 26.25 -43.92 -6.66
CA TYR A 149 27.08 -45.11 -6.82
C TYR A 149 26.48 -46.22 -5.96
N SER A 150 26.27 -47.38 -6.56
CA SER A 150 25.72 -48.56 -5.91
C SER A 150 26.84 -49.51 -5.49
N THR A 151 26.63 -50.26 -4.42
CA THR A 151 27.53 -51.35 -3.98
C THR A 151 27.63 -52.50 -4.98
N LEU A 152 26.87 -52.45 -6.07
CA LEU A 152 26.92 -53.38 -7.21
C LEU A 152 27.86 -52.91 -8.34
N ASP A 153 28.79 -51.98 -8.07
CA ASP A 153 29.68 -51.37 -9.08
C ASP A 153 28.94 -50.63 -10.21
N ILE A 154 27.81 -50.01 -9.88
CA ILE A 154 27.02 -49.20 -10.82
C ILE A 154 27.14 -47.73 -10.43
N ALA A 155 27.70 -46.91 -11.32
CA ALA A 155 27.61 -45.45 -11.19
C ALA A 155 26.42 -44.93 -11.98
N SER A 156 25.71 -43.95 -11.42
CA SER A 156 24.66 -43.21 -12.10
C SER A 156 24.94 -41.71 -12.10
N VAL A 157 24.60 -41.05 -13.21
CA VAL A 157 24.58 -39.60 -13.32
C VAL A 157 23.30 -39.19 -14.04
N GLY A 158 22.62 -38.21 -13.52
CA GLY A 158 21.32 -37.81 -14.01
C GLY A 158 21.00 -36.35 -13.78
N GLY A 159 19.86 -35.97 -14.32
CA GLY A 159 19.31 -34.65 -14.19
C GLY A 159 17.81 -34.72 -14.26
N GLY A 160 17.17 -33.78 -13.59
CA GLY A 160 15.73 -33.71 -13.56
C GLY A 160 15.26 -32.31 -13.20
N PHE A 161 13.95 -32.18 -13.09
CA PHE A 161 13.33 -30.98 -12.59
C PHE A 161 12.17 -31.34 -11.68
N PHE A 162 11.93 -30.50 -10.68
CA PHE A 162 10.68 -30.51 -9.92
C PHE A 162 9.75 -29.44 -10.44
N TYR A 163 8.51 -29.79 -10.71
CA TYR A 163 7.38 -28.86 -10.81
C TYR A 163 6.62 -28.90 -9.48
N HIS A 164 6.70 -27.80 -8.71
CA HIS A 164 6.36 -27.78 -7.29
C HIS A 164 7.05 -28.93 -6.51
N ASN A 165 6.28 -29.91 -6.04
CA ASN A 165 6.75 -31.04 -5.25
C ASN A 165 6.92 -32.32 -6.08
N LEU A 166 6.48 -32.32 -7.35
CA LEU A 166 6.58 -33.49 -8.24
C LEU A 166 7.77 -33.33 -9.17
N GLY A 167 8.65 -34.33 -9.19
CA GLY A 167 9.85 -34.32 -10.00
C GLY A 167 9.90 -35.45 -11.01
N ILE A 168 10.49 -35.16 -12.16
CA ILE A 168 10.88 -36.16 -13.15
C ILE A 168 12.40 -36.17 -13.22
N GLU A 169 12.97 -37.36 -13.28
CA GLU A 169 14.40 -37.59 -13.39
C GLU A 169 14.71 -38.48 -14.58
N TYR A 170 15.81 -38.18 -15.25
CA TYR A 170 16.48 -39.10 -16.13
C TYR A 170 17.89 -39.37 -15.62
N GLN A 171 18.24 -40.64 -15.46
CA GLN A 171 19.58 -41.07 -15.05
C GLN A 171 20.19 -42.00 -16.12
N PHE A 172 21.46 -41.76 -16.42
CA PHE A 172 22.31 -42.70 -17.12
C PHE A 172 23.09 -43.52 -16.10
N GLN A 173 23.14 -44.83 -16.30
CA GLN A 173 23.80 -45.79 -15.41
C GLN A 173 24.88 -46.55 -16.18
N LYS A 174 26.03 -46.76 -15.55
CA LYS A 174 27.17 -47.50 -16.09
C LYS A 174 27.51 -48.60 -15.10
N ASP A 175 27.36 -49.84 -15.52
CA ASP A 175 27.78 -51.02 -14.77
C ASP A 175 29.24 -51.31 -15.13
N PHE A 176 30.15 -51.23 -14.16
CA PHE A 176 31.57 -51.48 -14.39
C PHE A 176 31.94 -52.96 -14.33
N ARG A 177 31.06 -53.81 -13.80
CA ARG A 177 31.28 -55.24 -13.63
C ARG A 177 30.94 -56.03 -14.89
N TYR A 178 29.88 -55.63 -15.58
CA TYR A 178 29.46 -56.23 -16.86
C TYR A 178 29.72 -55.33 -18.07
N ASN A 179 30.28 -54.14 -17.86
CA ASN A 179 30.54 -53.10 -18.87
C ASN A 179 29.28 -52.69 -19.67
N ASP A 180 28.11 -52.80 -19.06
CA ASP A 180 26.83 -52.46 -19.68
C ASP A 180 26.38 -51.03 -19.31
N THR A 181 25.42 -50.50 -20.06
CA THR A 181 24.84 -49.17 -19.87
C THR A 181 23.34 -49.25 -19.73
N GLY A 182 22.81 -48.54 -18.73
CA GLY A 182 21.39 -48.48 -18.43
C GLY A 182 20.85 -47.06 -18.49
N HIS A 183 19.56 -46.94 -18.78
CA HIS A 183 18.81 -45.70 -18.68
C HIS A 183 17.68 -45.89 -17.67
N SER A 184 17.50 -44.92 -16.79
CA SER A 184 16.45 -44.93 -15.78
C SER A 184 15.65 -43.64 -15.87
N LEU A 185 14.33 -43.78 -15.86
CA LEU A 185 13.38 -42.69 -15.66
C LEU A 185 12.78 -42.83 -14.27
N GLY A 186 12.89 -41.77 -13.47
CA GLY A 186 12.42 -41.73 -12.09
C GLY A 186 11.34 -40.67 -11.90
N PHE A 187 10.34 -40.99 -11.09
CA PHE A 187 9.43 -40.00 -10.51
C PHE A 187 9.89 -39.73 -9.07
N LYS A 188 9.96 -38.45 -8.69
CA LYS A 188 10.35 -38.02 -7.35
C LYS A 188 9.26 -37.18 -6.71
N TYR A 189 9.14 -37.28 -5.40
CA TYR A 189 8.31 -36.40 -4.61
C TYR A 189 9.18 -35.70 -3.56
N LYS A 190 9.05 -34.38 -3.49
CA LYS A 190 9.75 -33.53 -2.52
C LYS A 190 8.80 -33.20 -1.39
N PHE A 191 9.10 -33.69 -0.18
CA PHE A 191 8.41 -33.38 1.06
C PHE A 191 9.12 -32.28 1.85
#